data_AF-A0A3S4XSP6-F1
#
_entry.id   AF-A0A3S4XSP6-F1
#
_cell.length_a   1.000
_cell.length_b   1.000
_cell.length_c   1.000
_cell.angle_alpha   90.00
_cell.angle_beta   90.00
_cell.angle_gamma   90.00
#
_symmetry.space_group_name_H-M   'P 1'
#
loop_
_entity.id
_entity.type
_entity.pdbx_description
1 polymer ?
#
loop_
_entity_poly.entity_id
_entity_poly.type
_entity_poly.pdbx_seq_one_letter_code
_entity_poly.pdbx_strand_id
1 'polypeptide(L)'
;MGAQIASILSVFILAMNKALVPYLFENLKKGTVTLNKLHRWALFSFLIVPVPSLVMLIIPEKWILFFLGRHFIGIKYYIIIFLLSNSLIIPYLFLVNYLFYHGKTKQISFCSVLSTVIYLGALGGLIFTDVIYIPYASILGALGILPILYFLLKREQH
;
A
#
# COMPACT_ATOMS: atom_id res chain seq x y z
N MET A 1 -15.85 5.46 7.72
CA MET A 1 -15.05 5.83 8.92
C MET A 1 -13.82 4.94 9.12
N GLY A 2 -13.90 3.62 8.92
CA GLY A 2 -12.72 2.72 8.99
C GLY A 2 -11.51 3.15 8.12
N ALA A 3 -11.77 3.68 6.92
CA ALA A 3 -10.73 4.17 6.02
C ALA A 3 -9.93 5.39 6.58
N GLN A 4 -10.56 6.26 7.38
CA GLN A 4 -9.88 7.43 7.96
C GLN A 4 -8.93 7.03 9.09
N ILE A 5 -9.27 6.00 9.85
CA ILE A 5 -8.38 5.47 10.89
C ILE A 5 -7.17 4.82 10.22
N ALA A 6 -7.40 4.06 9.14
CA ALA A 6 -6.33 3.44 8.38
C ALA A 6 -5.44 4.45 7.64
N SER A 7 -5.94 5.63 7.25
CA SER A 7 -5.12 6.64 6.58
C SER A 7 -4.04 7.24 7.48
N ILE A 8 -4.21 7.19 8.81
CA ILE A 8 -3.16 7.57 9.77
C ILE A 8 -1.90 6.74 9.55
N LEU A 9 -2.07 5.43 9.33
CA LEU A 9 -0.96 4.53 9.01
C LEU A 9 -0.29 4.94 7.69
N SER A 10 -1.07 5.26 6.66
CA SER A 10 -0.55 5.68 5.36
C SER A 10 0.26 6.97 5.44
N VAL A 11 -0.20 7.93 6.23
CA VAL A 11 0.53 9.18 6.50
C VAL A 11 1.86 8.90 7.18
N PHE A 12 1.87 8.02 8.18
CA PHE A 12 3.08 7.61 8.87
C PHE A 12 4.08 6.93 7.93
N ILE A 13 3.61 5.98 7.11
CA ILE A 13 4.43 5.30 6.10
C ILE A 13 5.00 6.31 5.09
N LEU A 14 4.19 7.26 4.62
CA LEU A 14 4.63 8.26 3.65
C LEU A 14 5.68 9.23 4.25
N ALA A 15 5.53 9.60 5.53
CA ALA A 15 6.49 10.42 6.24
C ALA A 15 7.84 9.70 6.38
N MET A 16 7.83 8.43 6.80
CA MET A 16 9.03 7.59 6.82
C MET A 16 9.67 7.49 5.44
N ASN A 17 8.87 7.27 4.40
CA ASN A 17 9.36 7.20 3.03
C ASN A 17 10.10 8.48 2.63
N LYS A 18 9.50 9.66 2.86
CA LYS A 18 10.15 10.95 2.56
C LYS A 18 11.49 11.12 3.28
N ALA A 19 11.61 10.62 4.50
CA ALA A 19 12.88 10.65 5.24
C ALA A 19 13.93 9.68 4.66
N LEU A 20 13.51 8.53 4.13
CA LEU A 20 14.40 7.49 3.60
C LEU A 20 14.81 7.71 2.13
N VAL A 21 14.00 8.43 1.34
CA VAL A 21 14.28 8.78 -0.07
C VAL A 21 15.69 9.36 -0.30
N PRO A 22 16.16 10.39 0.44
CA PRO A 22 17.51 10.95 0.21
C PRO A 22 18.61 9.91 0.43
N TYR A 23 18.47 9.08 1.47
CA TYR A 23 19.41 7.98 1.74
C TYR A 23 19.40 6.93 0.63
N LEU A 24 18.22 6.58 0.11
CA LEU A 24 18.09 5.66 -1.02
C LEU A 24 18.77 6.23 -2.27
N PHE A 25 18.58 7.51 -2.57
CA PHE A 25 19.12 8.17 -3.76
C PHE A 25 20.65 8.29 -3.70
N GLU A 26 21.22 8.58 -2.53
CA GLU A 26 22.68 8.55 -2.37
C GLU A 26 23.26 7.16 -2.62
N ASN A 27 22.62 6.12 -2.09
CA ASN A 27 23.08 4.74 -2.25
C ASN A 27 22.94 4.23 -3.69
N LEU A 28 21.91 4.69 -4.40
CA LEU A 28 21.74 4.48 -5.84
C LEU A 28 22.86 5.18 -6.63
N LYS A 29 23.19 6.44 -6.29
CA LYS A 29 24.28 7.20 -6.93
C LYS A 29 25.65 6.55 -6.72
N LYS A 30 25.88 5.96 -5.53
CA LYS A 30 27.10 5.19 -5.20
C LYS A 30 27.15 3.81 -5.86
N GLY A 31 26.10 3.38 -6.58
CA GLY A 31 26.01 2.06 -7.23
C GLY A 31 25.85 0.87 -6.26
N THR A 32 25.69 1.13 -4.96
CA THR A 32 25.62 0.09 -3.91
C THR A 32 24.30 -0.67 -3.89
N VAL A 33 23.22 -0.03 -4.35
CA VAL A 33 21.86 -0.57 -4.43
C VAL A 33 21.51 -0.83 -5.88
N THR A 34 21.59 -2.10 -6.27
CA THR A 34 21.14 -2.57 -7.59
C THR A 34 19.63 -2.85 -7.56
N LEU A 35 18.99 -2.76 -8.73
CA LEU A 35 17.58 -3.09 -8.96
C LEU A 35 17.13 -4.43 -8.30
N ASN A 36 18.02 -5.43 -8.31
CA ASN A 36 17.78 -6.74 -7.73
C ASN A 36 17.72 -6.72 -6.18
N LYS A 37 18.53 -5.86 -5.53
CA LYS A 37 18.45 -5.63 -4.07
C LYS A 37 17.15 -4.92 -3.70
N LEU A 38 16.74 -3.95 -4.52
CA LEU A 38 15.49 -3.22 -4.30
C LEU A 38 14.27 -4.13 -4.43
N HIS A 39 14.27 -5.04 -5.42
CA HIS A 39 13.25 -6.08 -5.54
C HIS A 39 13.19 -6.97 -4.30
N ARG A 40 14.35 -7.36 -3.77
CA ARG A 40 14.45 -8.15 -2.54
C ARG A 40 13.91 -7.37 -1.32
N TRP A 41 14.13 -6.07 -1.25
CA TRP A 41 13.57 -5.19 -0.20
C TRP A 41 12.06 -5.01 -0.34
N ALA A 42 11.55 -4.88 -1.56
CA ALA A 42 10.11 -4.83 -1.81
C ALA A 42 9.43 -6.15 -1.41
N LEU A 43 10.03 -7.29 -1.76
CA LEU A 43 9.56 -8.62 -1.34
C LEU A 43 9.62 -8.79 0.19
N PHE A 44 10.69 -8.33 0.83
CA PHE A 44 10.81 -8.37 2.29
C PHE A 44 9.76 -7.47 2.97
N SER A 45 9.47 -6.32 2.37
CA SER A 45 8.41 -5.42 2.83
C SER A 45 7.03 -6.06 2.77
N PHE A 46 6.80 -6.97 1.82
CA PHE A 46 5.56 -7.75 1.75
C PHE A 46 5.31 -8.59 3.01
N LEU A 47 6.37 -9.03 3.70
CA LEU A 47 6.26 -9.74 4.98
C LEU A 47 5.80 -8.82 6.13
N ILE A 48 6.10 -7.52 6.02
CA ILE A 48 5.73 -6.49 7.00
C ILE A 48 4.29 -6.00 6.78
N VAL A 49 3.76 -6.11 5.56
CA VAL A 49 2.39 -5.70 5.18
C VAL A 49 1.29 -6.23 6.13
N PRO A 50 1.27 -7.51 6.52
CA PRO A 50 0.21 -8.01 7.41
C PRO A 50 0.40 -7.60 8.88
N VAL A 51 1.57 -7.08 9.29
CA VAL A 51 1.88 -6.80 10.70
C VAL A 51 0.89 -5.82 11.34
N PRO A 52 0.57 -4.64 10.75
CA PRO A 52 -0.38 -3.71 11.35
C PRO A 52 -1.79 -4.30 11.47
N SER A 53 -2.18 -5.14 10.51
CA SER A 53 -3.45 -5.85 10.50
C SER A 53 -3.53 -6.90 11.61
N LEU A 54 -2.45 -7.68 11.81
CA LEU A 54 -2.33 -8.68 12.89
C LEU A 54 -2.36 -8.04 14.28
N VAL A 55 -1.68 -6.90 14.47
CA VAL A 55 -1.72 -6.15 15.73
C VAL A 55 -3.17 -5.74 16.06
N MET A 56 -3.92 -5.27 15.06
CA MET A 56 -5.31 -4.86 15.26
C MET A 56 -6.26 -6.03 15.54
N LEU A 57 -5.92 -7.24 15.08
CA LEU A 57 -6.66 -8.47 15.41
C LEU A 57 -6.58 -8.80 16.90
N ILE A 58 -5.38 -8.67 17.49
CA ILE A 58 -5.10 -8.95 18.91
C ILE A 58 -5.81 -7.94 19.83
N ILE A 59 -5.98 -6.70 19.37
CA ILE A 59 -6.64 -5.65 20.15
C ILE A 59 -8.15 -5.96 20.31
N PRO A 60 -8.69 -6.05 21.54
CA PRO A 60 -10.11 -6.30 21.75
C PRO A 60 -10.97 -5.14 21.28
N GLU A 61 -12.16 -5.42 20.73
CA GLU A 61 -13.11 -4.38 20.30
C GLU A 61 -13.49 -3.42 21.41
N LYS A 62 -13.49 -3.88 22.67
CA LYS A 62 -13.78 -3.03 23.84
C LYS A 62 -12.81 -1.84 23.96
N TRP A 63 -11.53 -2.04 23.65
CA TRP A 63 -10.54 -0.96 23.67
C TRP A 63 -10.77 0.03 22.52
N ILE A 64 -11.15 -0.47 21.35
CA ILE A 64 -11.50 0.35 20.19
C ILE A 64 -12.75 1.19 20.49
N LEU A 65 -13.80 0.57 21.02
CA LEU A 65 -15.06 1.24 21.40
C LEU A 65 -14.88 2.22 22.56
N PHE A 66 -13.90 1.97 23.44
CA PHE A 66 -13.52 2.91 24.49
C PHE A 66 -12.85 4.17 23.91
N PHE A 67 -11.97 4.00 22.91
CA PHE A 67 -11.22 5.11 22.31
C PHE A 67 -12.03 5.88 21.24
N LEU A 68 -12.85 5.19 20.45
CA LEU A 68 -13.65 5.74 19.35
C LEU A 68 -15.12 6.01 19.72
N GLY A 69 -15.60 5.44 20.83
CA GLY A 69 -16.99 5.52 21.24
C GLY A 69 -17.88 4.40 20.69
N ARG A 70 -19.07 4.25 21.29
CA ARG A 70 -20.04 3.17 21.00
C ARG A 70 -20.66 3.22 19.60
N HIS A 71 -20.45 4.30 18.85
CA HIS A 71 -20.91 4.44 17.46
C HIS A 71 -20.13 3.56 16.46
N PHE A 72 -19.06 2.88 16.89
CA PHE A 72 -18.17 2.11 16.02
C PHE A 72 -18.29 0.57 16.15
N ILE A 73 -19.44 0.08 16.63
CA ILE A 73 -19.71 -1.36 16.74
C ILE A 73 -19.68 -2.00 15.34
N GLY A 74 -18.92 -3.09 15.18
CA GLY A 74 -18.75 -3.80 13.90
C GLY A 74 -17.73 -3.19 12.93
N ILE A 75 -17.04 -2.11 13.30
CA ILE A 75 -16.08 -1.42 12.40
C ILE A 75 -14.68 -2.07 12.43
N LYS A 76 -14.38 -2.92 13.42
CA LYS A 76 -13.08 -3.62 13.54
C LYS A 76 -12.70 -4.35 12.25
N TYR A 77 -13.66 -5.05 11.64
CA TYR A 77 -13.45 -5.76 10.36
C TYR A 77 -12.98 -4.83 9.24
N TYR A 78 -13.67 -3.69 9.06
CA TYR A 78 -13.30 -2.70 8.05
C TYR A 78 -11.90 -2.12 8.33
N ILE A 79 -11.58 -1.82 9.59
CA ILE A 79 -10.27 -1.26 9.95
C ILE A 79 -9.15 -2.25 9.61
N ILE A 80 -9.30 -3.54 9.92
CA ILE A 80 -8.31 -4.58 9.63
C ILE A 80 -8.03 -4.66 8.12
N ILE A 81 -9.09 -4.68 7.29
CA ILE A 81 -8.93 -4.77 5.84
C ILE A 81 -8.31 -3.49 5.26
N PHE A 82 -8.76 -2.31 5.71
CA PHE A 82 -8.18 -1.06 5.26
C PHE A 82 -6.72 -0.89 5.71
N LEU A 83 -6.34 -1.38 6.89
CA LEU A 83 -4.94 -1.41 7.35
C LEU A 83 -4.09 -2.30 6.45
N LEU A 84 -4.60 -3.47 6.07
CA LEU A 84 -3.91 -4.38 5.15
C LEU A 84 -3.74 -3.72 3.77
N SER A 85 -4.80 -3.12 3.23
CA SER A 85 -4.76 -2.38 1.97
C SER A 85 -3.77 -1.21 2.00
N ASN A 86 -3.75 -0.42 3.08
CA ASN A 86 -2.82 0.70 3.20
C ASN A 86 -1.37 0.24 3.42
N SER A 87 -1.14 -0.89 4.07
CA SER A 87 0.21 -1.42 4.27
C SER A 87 0.86 -1.87 2.96
N LEU A 88 0.08 -2.24 1.94
CA LEU A 88 0.58 -2.53 0.58
C LEU A 88 1.24 -1.32 -0.10
N ILE A 89 1.07 -0.10 0.43
CA ILE A 89 1.80 1.07 -0.06
C ILE A 89 3.31 0.98 0.20
N ILE A 90 3.75 0.24 1.23
CA ILE A 90 5.17 0.09 1.59
C ILE A 90 5.99 -0.50 0.43
N PRO A 91 5.69 -1.72 -0.09
CA PRO A 91 6.44 -2.28 -1.21
C PRO A 91 6.33 -1.41 -2.48
N TYR A 92 5.17 -0.78 -2.71
CA TYR A 92 4.97 0.13 -3.83
C TYR A 92 5.93 1.34 -3.78
N LEU A 93 6.12 1.96 -2.62
CA LEU A 93 6.98 3.13 -2.46
C LEU A 93 8.44 2.82 -2.79
N PHE A 94 8.96 1.64 -2.41
CA PHE A 94 10.32 1.23 -2.78
C PHE A 94 10.51 1.19 -4.30
N LEU A 95 9.60 0.54 -5.03
CA LEU A 95 9.65 0.41 -6.48
C LEU A 95 9.49 1.76 -7.19
N VAL A 96 8.55 2.60 -6.72
CA VAL A 96 8.28 3.92 -7.30
C VAL A 96 9.40 4.91 -7.05
N ASN A 97 10.02 4.92 -5.87
CA ASN A 97 11.15 5.79 -5.58
C ASN A 97 12.31 5.55 -6.56
N TYR A 98 12.52 4.30 -7.00
CA TYR A 98 13.53 3.98 -8.01
C TYR A 98 13.18 4.56 -9.38
N LEU A 99 11.93 4.42 -9.84
CA LEU A 99 11.50 5.07 -11.08
C LEU A 99 11.60 6.60 -10.99
N PHE A 100 11.31 7.17 -9.83
CA PHE A 100 11.49 8.60 -9.57
C PHE A 100 12.95 9.02 -9.68
N TYR A 101 13.89 8.24 -9.13
CA TYR A 101 15.32 8.51 -9.24
C TYR A 101 15.78 8.55 -10.71
N HIS A 102 15.25 7.66 -11.55
CA HIS A 102 15.54 7.62 -12.99
C HIS A 102 14.69 8.59 -13.83
N GLY A 103 13.85 9.43 -13.21
CA GLY A 103 13.00 10.39 -13.90
C GLY A 103 11.85 9.78 -14.72
N LYS A 104 11.53 8.49 -14.54
CA LYS A 104 10.50 7.76 -15.30
C LYS A 104 9.09 7.94 -14.73
N THR A 105 8.69 9.18 -14.48
CA THR A 105 7.39 9.52 -13.88
C THR A 105 6.19 9.17 -14.77
N LYS A 106 6.35 9.16 -16.10
CA LYS A 106 5.31 8.74 -17.05
C LYS A 106 4.81 7.32 -16.78
N GLN A 107 5.71 6.41 -16.43
CA GLN A 107 5.38 5.00 -16.17
C GLN A 107 4.65 4.82 -14.85
N ILE A 108 5.05 5.58 -13.82
CA ILE A 108 4.35 5.63 -12.54
C ILE A 108 2.91 6.14 -12.75
N SER A 109 2.75 7.21 -13.52
CA SER A 109 1.43 7.78 -13.83
C SER A 109 0.53 6.78 -14.56
N PHE A 110 1.05 6.10 -15.60
CA PHE A 110 0.29 5.07 -16.31
C PHE A 110 -0.13 3.91 -15.40
N CYS A 111 0.77 3.44 -14.54
CA CYS A 111 0.50 2.38 -13.58
C CYS A 111 -0.58 2.81 -12.56
N SER A 112 -0.50 4.05 -12.07
CA SER A 112 -1.50 4.61 -11.17
C SER A 112 -2.87 4.73 -11.83
N VAL A 113 -2.94 5.19 -13.08
CA VAL A 113 -4.21 5.28 -13.82
C VAL A 113 -4.82 3.89 -14.00
N LEU A 114 -4.02 2.91 -14.42
CA LEU A 114 -4.48 1.54 -14.61
C LEU A 114 -4.97 0.91 -13.30
N SER A 115 -4.26 1.13 -12.20
CA SER A 115 -4.68 0.71 -10.87
C SER A 115 -6.00 1.35 -10.43
N THR A 116 -6.21 2.64 -10.74
CA THR A 116 -7.46 3.33 -10.45
C THR A 116 -8.61 2.75 -11.27
N VAL A 117 -8.38 2.39 -12.54
CA VAL A 117 -9.40 1.72 -13.38
C VAL A 117 -9.77 0.35 -12.80
N ILE A 118 -8.78 -0.44 -12.36
CA ILE A 118 -9.02 -1.74 -11.70
C ILE A 118 -9.83 -1.54 -10.41
N TYR A 119 -9.48 -0.54 -9.60
CA TYR A 119 -10.20 -0.20 -8.38
C TYR A 119 -11.65 0.20 -8.66
N LEU A 120 -11.89 1.09 -9.63
CA LEU A 120 -13.23 1.54 -10.00
C LEU A 120 -14.07 0.41 -10.60
N GLY A 121 -13.46 -0.47 -11.39
CA GLY A 121 -14.12 -1.67 -11.93
C GLY A 121 -14.54 -2.64 -10.82
N ALA A 122 -13.63 -2.92 -9.88
CA ALA A 122 -13.92 -3.74 -8.72
C ALA A 122 -15.01 -3.12 -7.83
N LEU A 123 -14.92 -1.81 -7.57
CA LEU A 123 -15.91 -1.09 -6.77
C LEU A 123 -17.28 -1.09 -7.46
N GLY A 124 -17.34 -0.84 -8.77
CA GLY A 124 -18.59 -0.86 -9.54
C GLY A 124 -19.28 -2.22 -9.53
N GLY A 125 -18.52 -3.32 -9.58
CA GLY A 125 -19.07 -4.68 -9.44
C GLY A 125 -19.54 -4.97 -8.01
N LEU A 126 -18.78 -4.54 -7.01
CA LEU A 126 -19.08 -4.81 -5.60
C LEU A 126 -20.19 -3.94 -5.00
N ILE A 127 -20.53 -2.79 -5.61
CA ILE A 127 -21.65 -1.95 -5.17
C ILE A 127 -22.99 -2.70 -5.25
N PHE A 128 -23.11 -3.68 -6.15
CA PHE A 128 -24.30 -4.54 -6.24
C PHE A 128 -24.32 -5.65 -5.17
N THR A 129 -23.27 -5.75 -4.35
CA THR A 129 -23.11 -6.76 -3.28
C THR A 129 -23.16 -6.07 -1.90
N ASP A 130 -23.04 -6.85 -0.82
CA ASP A 130 -23.02 -6.30 0.54
C ASP A 130 -21.87 -5.32 0.79
N VAL A 131 -22.13 -4.31 1.63
CA VAL A 131 -21.17 -3.26 2.06
C VAL A 131 -19.87 -3.84 2.65
N ILE A 132 -19.95 -5.07 3.17
CA ILE A 132 -18.82 -5.85 3.71
C ILE A 132 -17.73 -6.05 2.66
N TYR A 133 -18.08 -6.13 1.38
CA TYR A 133 -17.11 -6.42 0.33
C TYR A 133 -16.32 -5.20 -0.13
N ILE A 134 -16.83 -3.97 0.09
CA ILE A 134 -16.23 -2.72 -0.39
C ILE A 134 -14.71 -2.61 -0.09
N PRO A 135 -14.20 -2.97 1.10
CA PRO A 135 -12.77 -2.88 1.41
C PRO A 135 -11.88 -3.81 0.58
N TYR A 136 -12.42 -4.92 0.04
CA TYR A 136 -11.67 -5.80 -0.85
C TYR A 136 -11.36 -5.15 -2.19
N ALA A 137 -12.19 -4.21 -2.67
CA ALA A 137 -11.88 -3.42 -3.86
C ALA A 137 -10.57 -2.63 -3.66
N SER A 138 -10.35 -2.06 -2.46
CA SER A 138 -9.11 -1.35 -2.13
C SER A 138 -7.89 -2.28 -2.10
N ILE A 139 -8.04 -3.51 -1.61
CA ILE A 139 -6.96 -4.51 -1.69
C ILE A 139 -6.65 -4.85 -3.15
N LEU A 140 -7.68 -5.07 -3.98
CA LEU A 140 -7.49 -5.42 -5.40
C LEU A 140 -6.80 -4.30 -6.17
N GLY A 141 -7.15 -3.03 -5.92
CA GLY A 141 -6.43 -1.88 -6.48
C GLY A 141 -4.95 -1.88 -6.06
N ALA A 142 -4.69 -2.01 -4.76
CA ALA A 142 -3.32 -2.00 -4.22
C ALA A 142 -2.49 -3.23 -4.66
N LEU A 143 -3.12 -4.40 -4.84
CA LEU A 143 -2.46 -5.59 -5.38
C LEU A 143 -2.27 -5.49 -6.89
N GLY A 144 -3.15 -4.82 -7.63
CA GLY A 144 -3.03 -4.66 -9.07
C GLY A 144 -1.81 -3.83 -9.47
N ILE A 145 -1.50 -2.77 -8.72
CA ILE A 145 -0.39 -1.87 -9.05
C ILE A 145 0.99 -2.52 -8.91
N LEU A 146 1.17 -3.44 -7.95
CA LEU A 146 2.45 -4.08 -7.64
C LEU A 146 3.02 -4.94 -8.79
N PRO A 147 2.30 -5.92 -9.38
CA PRO A 147 2.80 -6.73 -10.47
C PRO A 147 2.99 -5.92 -11.76
N ILE A 148 2.13 -4.94 -12.03
CA ILE A 148 2.29 -4.04 -13.19
C ILE A 148 3.60 -3.27 -13.06
N LEU A 149 3.86 -2.68 -11.90
CA LEU A 149 5.07 -1.91 -11.64
C LEU A 149 6.32 -2.81 -11.69
N TYR A 150 6.24 -4.01 -11.12
CA TYR A 150 7.31 -5.01 -11.17
C TYR A 150 7.69 -5.41 -12.60
N PHE A 151 6.69 -5.71 -13.43
CA PHE A 151 6.91 -6.10 -14.83
C PHE A 151 7.55 -4.96 -15.63
N LEU A 152 7.17 -3.74 -15.30
CA LEU A 152 7.65 -2.55 -15.95
C LEU A 152 9.09 -2.21 -15.54
N LEU A 153 9.49 -2.40 -14.27
CA LEU A 153 10.91 -2.34 -13.88
C LEU A 153 11.75 -3.41 -14.59
N LYS A 154 11.23 -4.63 -14.71
CA LYS A 154 11.96 -5.74 -15.37
C LYS A 154 12.20 -5.46 -16.85
N ARG A 155 11.23 -4.84 -17.54
CA ARG A 155 11.36 -4.43 -18.94
C ARG A 155 12.46 -3.38 -19.14
N GLU A 156 12.73 -2.56 -18.12
CA GLU A 156 13.72 -1.49 -18.16
C GLU A 156 15.15 -1.94 -17.82
N GLN A 157 15.35 -3.23 -17.56
CA GLN A 157 16.69 -3.83 -17.43
C GLN A 157 17.24 -4.41 -18.73
N HIS A 158 16.43 -4.50 -19.78
CA HIS A 158 16.80 -4.96 -21.12
C HIS A 158 16.89 -3.78 -22.09
#